data_AF-A0AAV5UGJ0-F1
#
_entry.id   AF-A0AAV5UGJ0-F1
#
_cell.length_a   1.000
_cell.length_b   1.000
_cell.length_c   1.000
_cell.angle_alpha   90.00
_cell.angle_beta   90.00
_cell.angle_gamma   90.00
#
_symmetry.space_group_name_H-M   'P 1'
#
loop_
_entity.id
_entity.type
_entity.pdbx_description
1 polymer ?
#
loop_
_entity_poly.entity_id
_entity_poly.type
_entity_poly.pdbx_seq_one_letter_code
_entity_poly.pdbx_strand_id
1 'polypeptide(L)'
;HAHTPSHDDYVDKLHRLAEHMKAHPDEARAGVAKLSSAAQQPAGEIIKIFVSDKDPKAKYEEIQNIKAGLSASVRAEIDNHKTDLAHKIGILTLHEILERLEKLADYIKAHPDEARAGVAKLSAAAQKPAGEMIHIFISDKTPREKHAEIKKIKDSLPSDVLGEINAHKEEIAKKIGIAPLHH
;
A
#
# COMPACT_ATOMS: atom_id res chain seq x y z
N HIS A 1 19.71 6.48 -1.28
CA HIS A 1 18.33 6.24 -1.77
C HIS A 1 17.47 7.41 -1.30
N ALA A 2 16.78 8.10 -2.19
CA ALA A 2 15.90 9.21 -1.81
C ALA A 2 14.64 8.65 -1.17
N HIS A 3 14.46 8.91 0.13
CA HIS A 3 13.27 8.58 0.89
C HIS A 3 12.10 9.43 0.40
N THR A 4 11.06 8.78 -0.10
CA THR A 4 9.82 9.47 -0.50
C THR A 4 8.88 9.52 0.70
N PRO A 5 8.08 10.59 0.89
CA PRO A 5 7.16 10.70 2.03
C PRO A 5 6.24 9.48 2.25
N SER A 6 5.81 8.80 1.18
CA SER A 6 5.02 7.58 1.25
C SER A 6 5.80 6.35 1.73
N HIS A 7 7.10 6.28 1.44
CA HIS A 7 7.96 5.22 1.96
C HIS A 7 8.17 5.40 3.46
N ASP A 8 8.32 6.65 3.92
CA ASP A 8 8.55 6.93 5.32
C ASP A 8 7.29 6.70 6.17
N ASP A 9 6.10 7.06 5.68
CA ASP A 9 4.82 6.71 6.33
C ASP A 9 4.61 5.18 6.43
N TYR A 10 4.97 4.45 5.37
CA TYR A 10 4.91 2.98 5.38
C TYR A 10 5.88 2.37 6.41
N VAL A 11 7.11 2.86 6.46
CA VAL A 11 8.12 2.42 7.46
C VAL A 11 7.65 2.76 8.87
N ASP A 12 7.10 3.95 9.10
CA ASP A 12 6.57 4.37 10.39
C ASP A 12 5.41 3.48 10.87
N LYS A 13 4.48 3.11 9.97
CA LYS A 13 3.39 2.17 10.31
C LYS A 13 3.92 0.79 10.69
N LEU A 14 4.92 0.28 9.95
CA LEU A 14 5.56 -0.99 10.30
C LEU A 14 6.31 -0.93 11.64
N HIS A 15 6.98 0.18 11.95
CA HIS A 15 7.60 0.37 13.25
C HIS A 15 6.55 0.44 14.37
N ARG A 16 5.46 1.19 14.18
CA ARG A 16 4.35 1.23 15.15
C ARG A 16 3.74 -0.15 15.36
N LEU A 17 3.61 -0.97 14.32
CA LEU A 17 3.16 -2.36 14.44
C LEU A 17 4.10 -3.18 15.33
N ALA A 18 5.40 -3.10 15.04
CA ALA A 18 6.40 -3.86 15.78
C ALA A 18 6.41 -3.46 17.26
N GLU A 19 6.37 -2.16 17.55
CA GLU A 19 6.32 -1.65 18.93
C GLU A 19 5.00 -2.02 19.64
N HIS A 20 3.85 -1.95 18.96
CA HIS A 20 2.57 -2.42 19.49
C HIS A 20 2.63 -3.91 19.84
N MET A 21 3.18 -4.75 18.95
CA MET A 21 3.31 -6.19 19.19
C MET A 21 4.31 -6.51 20.31
N LYS A 22 5.35 -5.70 20.52
CA LYS A 22 6.26 -5.80 21.67
C LYS A 22 5.54 -5.46 22.99
N ALA A 23 4.73 -4.39 22.99
CA ALA A 23 3.98 -3.94 24.15
C ALA A 23 2.78 -4.86 24.50
N HIS A 24 2.19 -5.51 23.49
CA HIS A 24 1.01 -6.36 23.60
C HIS A 24 1.27 -7.77 23.02
N PRO A 25 2.21 -8.54 23.59
CA PRO A 25 2.60 -9.85 23.05
C PRO A 25 1.44 -10.87 23.06
N ASP A 26 0.48 -10.69 23.97
CA ASP A 26 -0.68 -11.59 24.09
C ASP A 26 -1.67 -11.41 22.94
N GLU A 27 -1.79 -10.21 22.36
CA GLU A 27 -2.63 -9.99 21.17
C GLU A 27 -2.05 -10.70 19.95
N ALA A 28 -0.73 -10.62 19.77
CA ALA A 28 0.00 -11.32 18.72
C ALA A 28 -0.12 -12.85 18.89
N ARG A 29 0.01 -13.35 20.13
CA ARG A 29 -0.15 -14.78 20.45
C ARG A 29 -1.58 -15.27 20.28
N ALA A 30 -2.58 -14.48 20.64
CA ALA A 30 -3.99 -14.83 20.45
C ALA A 30 -4.35 -14.95 18.96
N GLY A 31 -3.73 -14.15 18.10
CA GLY A 31 -3.81 -14.31 16.65
C GLY A 31 -3.22 -15.63 16.17
N VAL A 32 -2.00 -15.95 16.61
CA VAL A 32 -1.31 -17.21 16.28
C VAL A 32 -2.10 -18.43 16.74
N ALA A 33 -2.68 -18.40 17.95
CA ALA A 33 -3.43 -19.52 18.52
C ALA A 33 -4.69 -19.90 17.71
N LYS A 34 -5.20 -19.01 16.85
CA LYS A 34 -6.34 -19.28 15.95
C LYS A 34 -5.93 -20.02 14.68
N LEU A 35 -4.63 -20.10 14.38
CA LEU A 35 -4.12 -20.82 13.22
C LEU A 35 -4.11 -22.33 13.48
N SER A 36 -4.02 -23.11 12.42
CA SER A 36 -3.81 -24.55 12.47
C SER A 36 -2.55 -24.90 13.28
N SER A 37 -2.55 -26.06 13.93
CA SER A 37 -1.40 -26.49 14.75
C SER A 37 -0.08 -26.50 13.96
N ALA A 38 -0.13 -26.77 12.65
CA ALA A 38 1.02 -26.73 11.76
C ALA A 38 1.51 -25.30 11.46
N ALA A 39 0.65 -24.30 11.55
CA ALA A 39 0.97 -22.88 11.32
C ALA A 39 1.36 -22.12 12.60
N GLN A 40 0.96 -22.60 13.78
CA GLN A 40 1.19 -21.90 15.05
C GLN A 40 2.66 -21.62 15.36
N GLN A 41 3.51 -22.65 15.33
CA GLN A 41 4.94 -22.49 15.59
C GLN A 41 5.62 -21.55 14.57
N PRO A 42 5.52 -21.79 13.24
CA PRO A 42 6.17 -20.92 12.26
C PRO A 42 5.62 -19.48 12.29
N ALA A 43 4.32 -19.27 12.51
CA ALA A 43 3.78 -17.92 12.68
C ALA A 43 4.37 -17.22 13.91
N GLY A 44 4.50 -17.93 15.04
CA GLY A 44 5.11 -17.39 16.25
C GLY A 44 6.59 -17.01 16.07
N GLU A 45 7.37 -17.84 15.37
CA GLU A 45 8.77 -17.55 15.04
C GLU A 45 8.91 -16.33 14.12
N ILE A 46 8.05 -16.24 13.10
CA ILE A 46 8.00 -15.08 12.20
C ILE A 46 7.69 -13.79 12.97
N ILE A 47 6.74 -13.81 13.91
CA ILE A 47 6.43 -12.65 14.74
C ILE A 47 7.64 -12.24 15.58
N LYS A 48 8.33 -13.21 16.21
CA LYS A 48 9.56 -12.95 16.99
C LYS A 48 10.63 -12.28 16.13
N ILE A 49 10.81 -12.72 14.89
CA ILE A 49 11.76 -12.10 13.95
C ILE A 49 11.30 -10.69 13.58
N PHE A 50 10.01 -10.51 13.26
CA PHE A 50 9.45 -9.22 12.87
C PHE A 50 9.67 -8.14 13.95
N VAL A 51 9.42 -8.48 15.22
CA VAL A 51 9.60 -7.57 16.37
C VAL A 51 11.04 -7.52 16.90
N SER A 52 11.98 -8.29 16.35
CA SER A 52 13.38 -8.22 16.78
C SER A 52 14.06 -6.91 16.35
N ASP A 53 15.23 -6.61 16.90
CA ASP A 53 16.01 -5.43 16.52
C ASP A 53 16.95 -5.67 15.32
N LYS A 54 16.77 -6.79 14.61
CA LYS A 54 17.54 -7.12 13.39
C LYS A 54 17.23 -6.12 12.27
N ASP A 55 18.17 -5.95 11.34
CA ASP A 55 17.93 -5.14 10.16
C ASP A 55 16.86 -5.79 9.24
N PRO A 56 16.17 -4.99 8.39
CA PRO A 56 15.09 -5.50 7.55
C PRO A 56 15.49 -6.64 6.61
N LYS A 57 16.74 -6.66 6.14
CA LYS A 57 17.22 -7.70 5.22
C LYS A 57 17.39 -9.02 5.95
N ALA A 58 18.03 -9.02 7.11
CA ALA A 58 18.15 -10.22 7.95
C ALA A 58 16.78 -10.78 8.35
N LYS A 59 15.84 -9.91 8.74
CA LYS A 59 14.45 -10.31 9.03
C LYS A 59 13.79 -10.99 7.84
N TYR A 60 13.93 -10.41 6.65
CA TYR A 60 13.35 -10.96 5.42
C TYR A 60 13.91 -12.35 5.12
N GLU A 61 15.24 -12.50 5.14
CA GLU A 61 15.91 -13.77 4.83
C GLU A 61 15.49 -14.88 5.80
N GLU A 62 15.44 -14.61 7.11
CA GLU A 62 15.00 -15.58 8.11
C GLU A 62 13.52 -15.98 7.93
N ILE A 63 12.64 -15.01 7.65
CA ILE A 63 11.23 -15.29 7.39
C ILE A 63 11.06 -16.16 6.13
N GLN A 64 11.85 -15.90 5.08
CA GLN A 64 11.81 -16.74 3.87
C GLN A 64 12.30 -18.16 4.14
N ASN A 65 13.35 -18.31 4.96
CA ASN A 65 13.85 -19.63 5.36
C ASN A 65 12.81 -20.44 6.13
N ILE A 66 12.08 -19.81 7.07
CA ILE A 66 10.97 -20.47 7.76
C ILE A 66 9.91 -20.90 6.75
N LYS A 67 9.50 -20.01 5.84
CA LYS A 67 8.48 -20.32 4.82
C LYS A 67 8.89 -21.42 3.86
N ALA A 68 10.17 -21.53 3.50
CA ALA A 68 10.66 -22.52 2.54
C ALA A 68 10.40 -23.97 2.99
N GLY A 69 10.38 -24.22 4.31
CA GLY A 69 10.10 -25.54 4.89
C GLY A 69 8.61 -25.88 5.03
N LEU A 70 7.69 -24.98 4.65
CA LEU A 70 6.26 -25.13 4.91
C LEU A 70 5.48 -25.55 3.66
N SER A 71 4.41 -26.33 3.88
CA SER A 71 3.45 -26.64 2.83
C SER A 71 2.80 -25.36 2.28
N ALA A 72 2.27 -25.42 1.06
CA ALA A 72 1.61 -24.27 0.45
C ALA A 72 0.40 -23.79 1.26
N SER A 73 -0.37 -24.72 1.85
CA SER A 73 -1.54 -24.38 2.67
C SER A 73 -1.16 -23.66 3.97
N VAL A 74 -0.13 -24.14 4.67
CA VAL A 74 0.37 -23.50 5.90
C VAL A 74 0.97 -22.13 5.60
N ARG A 75 1.70 -21.97 4.49
CA ARG A 75 2.20 -20.66 4.06
C ARG A 75 1.06 -19.67 3.79
N ALA A 76 0.03 -20.09 3.07
CA ALA A 76 -1.12 -19.24 2.75
C ALA A 76 -1.84 -18.79 4.02
N GLU A 77 -2.04 -19.70 4.98
CA GLU A 77 -2.65 -19.38 6.27
C GLU A 77 -1.83 -18.33 7.05
N ILE A 78 -0.50 -18.49 7.11
CA ILE A 78 0.40 -17.52 7.76
C ILE A 78 0.36 -16.16 7.06
N ASP A 79 0.31 -16.15 5.72
CA ASP A 79 0.27 -14.91 4.95
C ASP A 79 -1.08 -14.18 5.06
N ASN A 80 -2.17 -14.93 5.21
CA ASN A 80 -3.48 -14.36 5.56
C ASN A 80 -3.44 -13.75 6.96
N HIS A 81 -2.85 -14.43 7.95
CA HIS A 81 -2.71 -13.87 9.30
C HIS A 81 -1.90 -12.56 9.31
N LYS A 82 -0.81 -12.49 8.52
CA LYS A 82 -0.04 -11.24 8.35
C LYS A 82 -0.86 -10.14 7.71
N THR A 83 -1.69 -10.48 6.73
CA THR A 83 -2.60 -9.55 6.08
C THR A 83 -3.57 -8.94 7.08
N ASP A 84 -4.20 -9.78 7.93
CA ASP A 84 -5.10 -9.32 9.00
C ASP A 84 -4.40 -8.36 9.98
N LEU A 85 -3.14 -8.64 10.32
CA LEU A 85 -2.32 -7.77 11.18
C LEU A 85 -2.00 -6.43 10.50
N ALA A 86 -1.68 -6.45 9.20
CA ALA A 86 -1.45 -5.23 8.42
C ALA A 86 -2.74 -4.38 8.34
N HIS A 87 -3.90 -5.02 8.13
CA HIS A 87 -5.19 -4.32 8.07
C HIS A 87 -5.56 -3.62 9.37
N LYS A 88 -5.25 -4.20 10.53
CA LYS A 88 -5.50 -3.58 11.85
C LYS A 88 -4.83 -2.21 12.01
N ILE A 89 -3.74 -1.95 11.30
CA ILE A 89 -3.01 -0.69 11.34
C ILE A 89 -3.18 0.13 10.06
N GLY A 90 -4.13 -0.26 9.19
CA GLY A 90 -4.40 0.43 7.95
C GLY A 90 -3.31 0.26 6.89
N ILE A 91 -2.52 -0.80 6.92
CA ILE A 91 -1.63 -1.15 5.80
C ILE A 91 -2.42 -2.04 4.84
N LEU A 92 -2.50 -1.63 3.57
CA LEU A 92 -3.03 -2.47 2.50
C LEU A 92 -1.95 -3.40 1.97
N THR A 93 -2.34 -4.61 1.56
CA THR A 93 -1.46 -5.49 0.80
C THR A 93 -1.23 -4.94 -0.60
N LEU A 94 -0.14 -5.39 -1.24
CA LEU A 94 0.13 -5.04 -2.64
C LEU A 94 -1.04 -5.43 -3.55
N HIS A 95 -1.67 -6.59 -3.32
CA HIS A 95 -2.80 -7.04 -4.12
C HIS A 95 -4.00 -6.09 -4.01
N GLU A 96 -4.33 -5.65 -2.79
CA GLU A 96 -5.42 -4.69 -2.57
C GLU A 96 -5.11 -3.31 -3.15
N ILE A 97 -3.85 -2.87 -3.07
CA ILE A 97 -3.42 -1.62 -3.71
C ILE A 97 -3.62 -1.74 -5.22
N LEU A 98 -3.19 -2.84 -5.83
CA LEU A 98 -3.36 -3.06 -7.26
C LEU A 98 -4.83 -3.13 -7.66
N GLU A 99 -5.66 -3.88 -6.93
CA GLU A 99 -7.10 -3.99 -7.19
C GLU A 99 -7.80 -2.62 -7.10
N ARG A 100 -7.47 -1.81 -6.09
CA ARG A 100 -8.00 -0.43 -5.96
C ARG A 100 -7.56 0.45 -7.13
N LEU A 101 -6.30 0.34 -7.56
CA LEU A 101 -5.78 1.10 -8.69
C LEU A 101 -6.43 0.69 -10.02
N GLU A 102 -6.70 -0.61 -10.22
CA GLU A 102 -7.43 -1.13 -11.38
C GLU A 102 -8.86 -0.60 -11.40
N LYS A 103 -9.59 -0.70 -10.28
CA LYS A 103 -10.94 -0.13 -10.14
C LYS A 103 -10.97 1.37 -10.45
N LEU A 104 -9.97 2.11 -9.99
CA LEU A 104 -9.84 3.53 -10.31
C LEU A 104 -9.62 3.77 -11.80
N ALA A 105 -8.74 2.99 -12.43
CA ALA A 105 -8.44 3.12 -13.85
C ALA A 105 -9.68 2.81 -14.70
N ASP A 106 -10.41 1.75 -14.38
CA ASP A 106 -11.63 1.35 -15.06
C ASP A 106 -12.74 2.39 -14.91
N TYR A 107 -12.91 2.95 -13.71
CA TYR A 107 -13.86 4.04 -13.49
C TYR A 107 -13.54 5.27 -14.36
N ILE A 108 -12.27 5.70 -14.39
CA ILE A 108 -11.87 6.86 -15.21
C ILE A 108 -12.07 6.58 -16.71
N LYS A 109 -11.78 5.36 -17.18
CA LYS A 109 -12.01 4.94 -18.57
C LYS A 109 -13.50 4.92 -18.93
N ALA A 110 -14.35 4.47 -18.01
CA ALA A 110 -15.80 4.41 -18.20
C ALA A 110 -16.49 5.78 -18.11
N HIS A 111 -15.88 6.74 -17.39
CA HIS A 111 -16.44 8.07 -17.14
C HIS A 111 -15.49 9.21 -17.57
N PRO A 112 -15.08 9.28 -18.86
CA PRO A 112 -14.07 10.24 -19.31
C PRO A 112 -14.53 11.70 -19.18
N ASP A 113 -15.81 11.99 -19.37
CA ASP A 113 -16.35 13.35 -19.23
C ASP A 113 -16.41 13.80 -17.77
N GLU A 114 -16.63 12.87 -16.84
CA GLU A 114 -16.57 13.16 -15.41
C GLU A 114 -15.13 13.47 -14.99
N ALA A 115 -14.15 12.68 -15.45
CA ALA A 115 -12.74 12.94 -15.19
C ALA A 115 -12.31 14.31 -15.74
N ARG A 116 -12.73 14.67 -16.96
CA ARG A 116 -12.47 15.99 -17.55
C ARG A 116 -13.14 17.12 -16.75
N ALA A 117 -14.41 16.94 -16.37
CA ALA A 117 -15.14 17.93 -15.57
C ALA A 117 -14.51 18.11 -14.18
N GLY A 118 -14.01 17.03 -13.58
CA GLY A 118 -13.24 17.07 -12.33
C GLY A 118 -11.97 17.89 -12.46
N VAL A 119 -11.16 17.61 -13.48
CA VAL A 119 -9.95 18.39 -13.79
C VAL A 119 -10.28 19.86 -14.00
N ALA A 120 -11.36 20.19 -14.72
CA ALA A 120 -11.75 21.56 -15.00
C ALA A 120 -12.13 22.39 -13.75
N LYS A 121 -12.43 21.74 -12.61
CA LYS A 121 -12.69 22.41 -11.33
C LYS A 121 -11.42 22.81 -10.58
N LEU A 122 -10.27 22.27 -10.99
CA LEU A 122 -8.99 22.62 -10.39
C LEU A 122 -8.54 24.01 -10.83
N SER A 123 -7.59 24.58 -10.09
CA SER A 123 -6.89 25.80 -10.47
C SER A 123 -6.27 25.67 -11.86
N ALA A 124 -6.14 26.79 -12.58
CA ALA A 124 -5.57 26.80 -13.92
C ALA A 124 -4.15 26.18 -13.96
N ALA A 125 -3.38 26.32 -12.87
CA ALA A 125 -2.06 25.72 -12.72
C ALA A 125 -2.11 24.18 -12.56
N ALA A 126 -3.19 23.64 -11.97
CA ALA A 126 -3.38 22.22 -11.73
C ALA A 126 -4.06 21.47 -12.90
N GLN A 127 -4.84 22.15 -13.74
CA GLN A 127 -5.63 21.53 -14.80
C GLN A 127 -4.79 20.70 -15.78
N LYS A 128 -3.77 21.31 -16.39
CA LYS A 128 -2.90 20.61 -17.35
C LYS A 128 -2.17 19.42 -16.72
N PRO A 129 -1.43 19.57 -15.60
CA PRO A 129 -0.73 18.45 -14.99
C PRO A 129 -1.67 17.35 -14.50
N ALA A 130 -2.84 17.68 -13.95
CA ALA A 130 -3.83 16.68 -13.54
C ALA A 130 -4.35 15.88 -14.74
N GLY A 131 -4.69 16.56 -15.85
CA GLY A 131 -5.12 15.91 -17.08
C GLY A 131 -4.06 14.97 -17.67
N GLU A 132 -2.80 15.41 -17.70
CA GLU A 132 -1.67 14.57 -18.15
C GLU A 132 -1.46 13.35 -17.25
N MET A 133 -1.52 13.53 -15.93
CA MET A 133 -1.41 12.42 -14.97
C MET A 133 -2.52 11.39 -15.14
N ILE A 134 -3.77 11.83 -15.33
CA ILE A 134 -4.92 10.94 -15.58
C ILE A 134 -4.70 10.17 -16.89
N HIS A 135 -4.31 10.87 -17.96
CA HIS A 135 -4.05 10.24 -19.25
C HIS A 135 -2.96 9.17 -19.17
N ILE A 136 -1.86 9.45 -18.45
CA ILE A 136 -0.80 8.46 -18.21
C ILE A 136 -1.33 7.28 -17.39
N PHE A 137 -2.09 7.55 -16.34
CA PHE A 137 -2.59 6.51 -15.43
C PHE A 137 -3.45 5.47 -16.14
N ILE A 138 -4.34 5.90 -17.04
CA ILE A 138 -5.24 5.00 -17.79
C ILE A 138 -4.64 4.44 -19.09
N SER A 139 -3.45 4.88 -19.49
CA SER A 139 -2.79 4.39 -20.71
C SER A 139 -2.40 2.91 -20.63
N ASP A 140 -2.00 2.31 -21.75
CA ASP A 140 -1.52 0.93 -21.83
C ASP A 140 -0.04 0.75 -21.45
N LYS A 141 0.59 1.81 -20.91
CA LYS A 141 1.97 1.77 -20.42
C LYS A 141 2.14 0.79 -19.25
N THR A 142 3.35 0.29 -19.06
CA THR A 142 3.66 -0.54 -17.89
C THR A 142 3.56 0.28 -16.59
N PRO A 143 3.30 -0.36 -15.43
CA PRO A 143 3.26 0.33 -14.15
C PRO A 143 4.52 1.17 -13.86
N ARG A 144 5.69 0.68 -14.29
CA ARG A 144 6.98 1.36 -14.11
C ARG A 144 7.07 2.64 -14.95
N GLU A 145 6.62 2.60 -16.20
CA GLU A 145 6.59 3.77 -17.08
C GLU A 145 5.60 4.82 -16.58
N LYS A 146 4.38 4.38 -16.20
CA LYS A 146 3.36 5.25 -15.58
C LYS A 146 3.92 5.97 -14.36
N HIS A 147 4.52 5.22 -13.44
CA HIS A 147 5.13 5.78 -12.24
C HIS A 147 6.24 6.78 -12.56
N ALA A 148 7.14 6.45 -13.50
CA ALA A 148 8.24 7.32 -13.87
C ALA A 148 7.77 8.64 -14.49
N GLU A 149 6.76 8.62 -15.36
CA GLU A 149 6.23 9.83 -15.99
C GLU A 149 5.40 10.68 -15.02
N ILE A 150 4.51 10.05 -14.23
CA ILE A 150 3.75 10.76 -13.21
C ILE A 150 4.69 11.40 -12.19
N LYS A 151 5.77 10.69 -11.81
CA LYS A 151 6.78 11.24 -10.90
C LYS A 151 7.44 12.50 -11.47
N LYS A 152 7.82 12.50 -12.75
CA LYS A 152 8.40 13.69 -13.40
C LYS A 152 7.45 14.89 -13.34
N ILE A 153 6.15 14.67 -13.58
CA ILE A 153 5.14 15.74 -13.45
C ILE A 153 5.11 16.22 -12.00
N LYS A 154 4.93 15.32 -11.03
CA LYS A 154 4.86 15.68 -9.60
C LYS A 154 6.08 16.45 -9.10
N ASP A 155 7.29 16.01 -9.47
CA ASP A 155 8.56 16.61 -9.04
C ASP A 155 8.75 18.04 -9.61
N SER A 156 8.00 18.41 -10.66
CA SER A 156 8.02 19.75 -11.27
C SER A 156 6.94 20.71 -10.75
N LEU A 157 6.02 20.23 -9.91
CA LEU A 157 4.89 21.03 -9.45
C LEU A 157 5.18 21.72 -8.11
N PRO A 158 4.70 22.96 -7.93
CA PRO A 158 4.58 23.57 -6.61
C PRO A 158 3.77 22.68 -5.65
N SER A 159 4.12 22.73 -4.36
CA SER A 159 3.51 21.87 -3.32
C SER A 159 1.99 22.08 -3.18
N ASP A 160 1.53 23.32 -3.30
CA ASP A 160 0.12 23.71 -3.28
C ASP A 160 -0.66 23.13 -4.47
N VAL A 161 -0.10 23.22 -5.67
CA VAL A 161 -0.69 22.63 -6.90
C VAL A 161 -0.73 21.10 -6.78
N LEU A 162 0.34 20.48 -6.28
CA LEU A 162 0.38 19.04 -6.06
C LEU A 162 -0.63 18.61 -4.98
N GLY A 163 -0.80 19.41 -3.92
CA GLY A 163 -1.79 19.18 -2.86
C GLY A 163 -3.21 19.17 -3.40
N GLU A 164 -3.55 20.13 -4.26
CA GLU A 164 -4.85 20.22 -4.92
C GLU A 164 -5.14 18.98 -5.79
N ILE A 165 -4.18 18.57 -6.62
CA ILE A 165 -4.31 17.39 -7.49
C ILE A 165 -4.49 16.11 -6.67
N ASN A 166 -3.74 15.97 -5.57
CA ASN A 166 -3.87 14.81 -4.69
C ASN A 166 -5.23 14.80 -3.96
N ALA A 167 -5.75 15.95 -3.54
CA ALA A 167 -7.08 16.06 -2.95
C ALA A 167 -8.17 15.64 -3.94
N HIS A 168 -8.09 16.10 -5.19
CA HIS A 168 -9.03 15.69 -6.24
C HIS A 168 -9.00 14.17 -6.49
N LYS A 169 -7.81 13.57 -6.54
CA LYS A 169 -7.66 12.11 -6.66
C LYS A 169 -8.33 11.38 -5.50
N GLU A 170 -8.19 11.88 -4.28
CA GLU A 170 -8.81 11.29 -3.08
C GLU A 170 -10.33 11.45 -3.08
N GLU A 171 -10.89 12.53 -3.62
CA GLU A 171 -12.34 12.68 -3.80
C GLU A 171 -12.92 11.62 -4.75
N ILE A 172 -12.26 11.38 -5.88
CA ILE A 172 -12.65 10.31 -6.83
C ILE A 172 -12.59 8.95 -6.12
N ALA A 173 -11.52 8.70 -5.36
CA ALA A 173 -11.36 7.47 -4.59
C ALA A 173 -12.50 7.23 -3.59
N LYS A 174 -12.89 8.29 -2.86
CA LYS A 174 -14.00 8.24 -1.90
C LYS A 174 -15.31 7.96 -2.60
N LYS A 175 -15.57 8.63 -3.74
CA LYS A 175 -16.79 8.45 -4.52
C LYS A 175 -17.00 6.99 -4.95
N ILE A 176 -15.92 6.31 -5.31
CA ILE A 176 -15.99 4.91 -5.78
C ILE A 176 -15.69 3.87 -4.69
N GLY A 177 -15.60 4.30 -3.42
CA GLY A 177 -15.47 3.41 -2.27
C GLY A 177 -14.12 2.71 -2.12
N ILE A 178 -13.05 3.26 -2.72
CA ILE A 178 -11.69 2.68 -2.65
C ILE A 178 -10.73 3.50 -1.79
N ALA A 179 -11.21 4.58 -1.18
CA ALA A 179 -10.42 5.40 -0.27
C ALA A 179 -10.04 4.64 1.02
N PRO A 180 -8.89 4.95 1.63
CA PRO A 180 -7.85 5.83 1.10
C PRO A 180 -7.01 5.15 0.01
N LEU A 181 -6.51 5.95 -0.95
CA LEU A 181 -5.57 5.47 -1.99
C LEU A 181 -4.10 5.54 -1.57
N HIS A 182 -3.83 6.26 -0.48
CA HIS A 182 -2.51 6.51 0.05
C HIS A 182 -2.43 6.00 1.49
N HIS A 183 -1.62 4.96 1.68
CA HIS A 183 -1.09 4.53 2.96
C HIS A 183 0.39 4.22 2.79
#